data_AF-A0A8S2X594-F1
#
_entry.id   AF-A0A8S2X594-F1
#
_cell.length_a   1.000
_cell.length_b   1.000
_cell.length_c   1.000
_cell.angle_alpha   90.00
_cell.angle_beta   90.00
_cell.angle_gamma   90.00
#
_symmetry.space_group_name_H-M   'P 1'
#
loop_
_entity.id
_entity.type
_entity.pdbx_description
1 polymer ?
#
loop_
_entity_poly.entity_id
_entity_poly.type
_entity_poly.pdbx_seq_one_letter_code
_entity_poly.pdbx_strand_id
1 'polypeptide(L)'
;LGLSIDYCDIENAHRIPIRLLAPDNIGSSLAKTAHPVLIARFYSRPLWHTVLAAKSNLKYLNDRHPLKYINIVEDLSKRNATIYRLARAKLSKQNKHKIYSSNGRIYYHVSSKKKIHLKTVDDIDNITKLDA
;
A
#
# COMPACT_ATOMS: atom_id res chain seq x y z
N LEU A 1 -21.50 6.17 5.90
CA LEU A 1 -20.72 7.20 5.19
C LEU A 1 -19.90 6.50 4.11
N GLY A 2 -20.38 6.56 2.87
CA GLY A 2 -19.63 6.07 1.70
C GLY A 2 -18.79 7.20 1.12
N LEU A 3 -17.61 6.88 0.60
CA LEU A 3 -16.83 7.81 -0.20
C LEU A 3 -17.36 7.73 -1.64
N SER A 4 -17.85 8.84 -2.19
CA SER A 4 -18.15 8.95 -3.63
C SER A 4 -16.94 9.58 -4.31
N ILE A 5 -16.42 8.92 -5.34
CA ILE A 5 -15.38 9.45 -6.23
C ILE A 5 -16.01 9.53 -7.61
N ASP A 6 -16.02 10.71 -8.21
CA ASP A 6 -16.51 10.92 -9.58
C ASP A 6 -15.35 10.91 -10.59
N TYR A 7 -15.64 10.76 -11.89
CA TYR A 7 -14.61 10.82 -12.94
C TYR A 7 -13.90 12.17 -12.96
N CYS A 8 -14.58 13.24 -12.55
CA CYS A 8 -14.02 14.59 -12.40
C CYS A 8 -12.94 14.68 -11.29
N ASP A 9 -12.87 13.72 -10.37
CA ASP A 9 -11.88 13.71 -9.28
C ASP A 9 -10.55 13.07 -9.71
N ILE A 10 -10.54 12.38 -10.86
CA ILE A 10 -9.43 11.59 -11.37
C ILE A 10 -8.79 12.32 -12.56
N GLU A 11 -7.53 12.74 -12.38
CA GLU A 11 -6.72 13.38 -13.42
C GLU A 11 -6.34 12.39 -14.51
N ASN A 12 -5.95 11.17 -14.12
CA ASN A 12 -5.62 10.11 -15.04
C ASN A 12 -5.78 8.75 -14.36
N ALA A 13 -6.36 7.77 -15.05
CA ALA A 13 -6.34 6.38 -14.62
C ALA A 13 -5.88 5.49 -15.76
N HIS A 14 -4.90 4.64 -15.48
CA HIS A 14 -4.44 3.63 -16.43
C HIS A 14 -4.28 2.28 -15.74
N ARG A 15 -4.53 1.22 -16.50
CA ARG A 15 -4.28 -0.15 -16.05
C ARG A 15 -2.89 -0.55 -16.49
N ILE A 16 -2.09 -1.08 -15.58
CA ILE A 16 -0.87 -1.80 -15.94
C ILE A 16 -1.31 -3.21 -16.35
N PRO A 17 -1.17 -3.59 -17.63
CA PRO A 17 -1.46 -4.94 -18.05
C PRO A 17 -0.47 -5.88 -17.38
N ILE A 18 -0.99 -6.97 -16.80
CA ILE A 18 -0.12 -8.05 -16.35
C ILE A 18 0.37 -8.77 -17.59
N ARG A 19 1.67 -8.65 -17.88
CA ARG A 19 2.31 -9.57 -18.81
C ARG A 19 2.40 -10.92 -18.11
N LEU A 20 1.45 -11.79 -18.39
CA LEU A 20 1.60 -13.22 -18.13
C LEU A 20 2.78 -13.66 -19.00
N LEU A 21 3.94 -13.87 -18.39
CA LEU A 21 5.02 -14.61 -19.07
C LEU A 21 4.43 -15.98 -19.43
N ALA A 22 4.59 -16.38 -20.69
CA ALA A 22 4.02 -17.60 -21.23
C ALA A 22 4.38 -18.82 -20.36
N PRO A 23 3.46 -19.80 -20.24
CA PRO A 23 3.55 -20.85 -19.25
C PRO A 23 4.41 -22.00 -19.78
N ASP A 24 5.71 -21.90 -19.62
CA ASP A 24 6.58 -23.06 -19.83
C ASP A 24 6.69 -23.76 -18.47
N ASN A 25 5.74 -24.66 -18.20
CA ASN A 25 5.80 -25.66 -17.12
C ASN A 25 5.87 -25.16 -15.66
N ILE A 26 5.07 -24.15 -15.29
CA ILE A 26 4.67 -23.99 -13.88
C ILE A 26 3.16 -24.01 -13.79
N GLY A 27 2.60 -25.21 -13.65
CA GLY A 27 1.28 -25.36 -13.07
C GLY A 27 1.31 -24.76 -11.67
N SER A 28 0.66 -23.62 -11.46
CA SER A 28 0.04 -23.31 -10.17
C SER A 28 -0.85 -22.07 -10.31
N SER A 29 -1.86 -22.02 -9.44
CA SER A 29 -2.85 -20.97 -9.19
C SER A 29 -2.38 -19.49 -9.19
N LEU A 30 -1.07 -19.21 -9.27
CA LEU A 30 -0.48 -17.87 -9.29
C LEU A 30 -0.79 -17.06 -10.55
N ALA A 31 -0.86 -17.69 -11.73
CA ALA A 31 -1.19 -16.98 -12.97
C ALA A 31 -2.68 -16.54 -13.03
N LYS A 32 -3.57 -17.25 -12.31
CA LYS A 32 -5.02 -16.95 -12.27
C LYS A 32 -5.42 -15.89 -11.23
N THR A 33 -4.49 -15.45 -10.39
CA THR A 33 -4.75 -14.52 -9.26
C THR A 33 -4.10 -13.16 -9.42
N ALA A 34 -3.39 -12.93 -10.53
CA ALA A 34 -2.85 -11.63 -10.85
C ALA A 34 -4.00 -10.73 -11.36
N HIS A 35 -4.44 -9.79 -10.54
CA HIS A 35 -5.43 -8.78 -10.92
C HIS A 35 -4.72 -7.54 -11.48
N PRO A 36 -5.21 -6.95 -12.59
CA PRO A 36 -4.59 -5.78 -13.20
C PRO A 36 -4.51 -4.64 -12.19
N VAL A 37 -3.32 -4.07 -12.04
CA VAL A 37 -3.10 -2.92 -11.16
C VAL A 37 -3.66 -1.69 -11.87
N LEU A 38 -4.61 -1.01 -11.22
CA LEU A 38 -5.13 0.28 -11.67
C LEU A 38 -4.37 1.38 -10.93
N ILE A 39 -3.68 2.23 -11.68
CA ILE A 39 -3.07 3.45 -11.15
C ILE A 39 -4.03 4.59 -11.43
N ALA A 40 -4.48 5.26 -10.37
CA ALA A 40 -5.30 6.46 -10.43
C ALA A 40 -4.53 7.64 -9.83
N ARG A 41 -4.47 8.74 -10.58
CA ARG A 41 -3.97 10.03 -10.14
C ARG A 41 -5.16 10.95 -9.93
N PHE A 42 -5.21 11.62 -8.79
CA PHE A 42 -6.31 12.51 -8.41
C PHE A 42 -5.89 13.97 -8.61
N TYR A 43 -6.82 14.83 -9.02
CA TYR A 43 -6.55 16.27 -9.17
C TYR A 43 -6.19 16.94 -7.85
N SER A 44 -6.75 16.45 -6.74
CA SER A 44 -6.62 17.05 -5.42
C SER A 44 -5.95 16.11 -4.43
N ARG A 45 -4.91 16.62 -3.78
CA ARG A 45 -4.17 15.90 -2.74
C ARG A 45 -5.05 15.59 -1.51
N PRO A 46 -5.93 16.50 -1.03
CA PRO A 46 -6.96 16.17 -0.06
C PRO A 46 -7.87 15.00 -0.45
N LEU A 47 -8.32 14.92 -1.71
CA LEU A 47 -9.16 13.82 -2.18
C LEU A 47 -8.39 12.50 -2.11
N TRP A 48 -7.16 12.48 -2.64
CA TRP A 48 -6.27 11.33 -2.54
C TRP A 48 -6.06 10.84 -1.09
N HIS A 49 -5.85 11.76 -0.14
CA HIS A 49 -5.76 11.43 1.29
C HIS A 49 -7.06 10.81 1.84
N THR A 50 -8.21 11.32 1.41
CA THR A 50 -9.53 10.82 1.83
C THR A 50 -9.75 9.39 1.32
N VAL A 51 -9.37 9.11 0.06
CA VAL A 51 -9.40 7.76 -0.53
C VAL A 51 -8.51 6.80 0.26
N LEU A 52 -7.28 7.22 0.58
CA LEU A 52 -6.35 6.40 1.36
C LEU A 52 -6.85 6.15 2.79
N ALA A 53 -7.45 7.14 3.45
CA ALA A 53 -8.03 6.96 4.78
C ALA A 53 -9.20 5.96 4.75
N ALA A 54 -10.03 6.03 3.70
CA ALA A 54 -11.14 5.12 3.48
C ALA A 54 -10.68 3.66 3.23
N LYS A 55 -9.39 3.41 2.97
CA LYS A 55 -8.82 2.04 2.86
C LYS A 55 -9.19 1.15 4.04
N SER A 56 -9.15 1.70 5.26
CA SER A 56 -9.49 0.97 6.48
C SER A 56 -10.94 0.42 6.45
N ASN A 57 -11.83 1.15 5.78
CA ASN A 57 -13.23 0.78 5.61
C ASN A 57 -13.45 -0.17 4.42
N LEU A 58 -12.45 -0.39 3.56
CA LEU A 58 -12.54 -1.33 2.43
C LEU A 58 -12.62 -2.79 2.86
N LYS A 59 -12.25 -3.13 4.10
CA LYS A 59 -12.44 -4.50 4.63
C LYS A 59 -13.91 -4.92 4.49
N TYR A 60 -14.83 -4.00 4.78
CA TYR A 60 -16.28 -4.21 4.61
C TYR A 60 -16.70 -4.40 3.14
N LEU A 61 -16.08 -3.66 2.21
CA LEU A 61 -16.33 -3.80 0.77
C LEU A 61 -15.79 -5.15 0.25
N ASN A 62 -14.61 -5.58 0.72
CA ASN A 62 -14.00 -6.85 0.32
C ASN A 62 -14.84 -8.07 0.73
N ASP A 63 -15.61 -7.97 1.81
CA ASP A 63 -16.48 -9.05 2.28
C ASP A 63 -17.81 -9.14 1.51
N ARG A 64 -18.22 -8.07 0.80
CA ARG A 64 -19.54 -7.96 0.14
C ARG A 64 -19.49 -7.75 -1.37
N HIS A 65 -18.34 -7.40 -1.93
CA HIS A 65 -18.19 -7.09 -3.36
C HIS A 65 -17.68 -8.33 -4.14
N PRO A 66 -18.23 -8.63 -5.33
CA PRO A 66 -17.84 -9.81 -6.13
C PRO A 66 -16.37 -9.77 -6.58
N LEU A 67 -15.81 -8.57 -6.77
CA LEU A 67 -14.37 -8.37 -6.92
C LEU A 67 -13.71 -8.40 -5.54
N LYS A 68 -13.48 -9.61 -5.02
CA LYS A 68 -12.76 -9.81 -3.76
C LYS A 68 -11.36 -9.18 -3.86
N TYR A 69 -10.93 -8.51 -2.80
CA TYR A 69 -9.56 -7.98 -2.59
C TYR A 69 -9.18 -6.69 -3.33
N ILE A 70 -9.96 -5.63 -3.16
CA ILE A 70 -9.48 -4.26 -3.48
C ILE A 70 -8.46 -3.85 -2.42
N ASN A 71 -7.22 -3.60 -2.85
CA ASN A 71 -6.16 -3.04 -2.03
C ASN A 71 -5.70 -1.70 -2.62
N ILE A 72 -6.09 -0.61 -1.97
CA ILE A 72 -5.59 0.72 -2.32
C ILE A 72 -4.22 0.90 -1.66
N VAL A 73 -3.21 1.25 -2.45
CA VAL A 73 -1.86 1.55 -1.96
C VAL A 73 -1.41 2.89 -2.51
N GLU A 74 -0.62 3.61 -1.72
CA GLU A 74 0.11 4.77 -2.20
C GLU A 74 1.19 4.31 -3.18
N ASP A 75 1.33 5.05 -4.28
CA ASP A 75 2.46 4.86 -5.19
C ASP A 75 3.73 5.42 -4.54
N LEU A 76 4.73 4.56 -4.39
CA LEU A 76 5.98 4.88 -3.71
C LEU A 76 7.11 4.79 -4.73
N SER A 77 8.07 5.72 -4.63
CA SER A 77 9.32 5.59 -5.38
C SER A 77 9.95 4.21 -5.13
N LYS A 78 10.65 3.66 -6.13
CA LYS A 78 11.30 2.33 -6.02
C LYS A 78 12.14 2.17 -4.74
N ARG A 79 12.82 3.25 -4.35
CA ARG A 79 13.57 3.33 -3.09
C ARG A 79 12.66 3.20 -1.86
N ASN A 80 11.60 4.01 -1.78
CA ASN A 80 10.70 4.00 -0.63
C ASN A 80 9.84 2.74 -0.56
N ALA A 81 9.47 2.16 -1.69
CA ALA A 81 8.83 0.85 -1.78
C ALA A 81 9.75 -0.26 -1.22
N THR A 82 11.04 -0.19 -1.53
CA THR A 82 12.05 -1.12 -0.98
C THR A 82 12.17 -0.97 0.54
N ILE A 83 12.31 0.26 1.03
CA ILE A 83 12.35 0.55 2.48
C ILE A 83 11.08 0.04 3.16
N TYR A 84 9.90 0.34 2.61
CA TYR A 84 8.61 -0.10 3.16
C TYR A 84 8.51 -1.63 3.25
N ARG A 85 8.90 -2.33 2.18
CA ARG A 85 8.88 -3.81 2.14
C ARG A 85 9.82 -4.41 3.18
N LEU A 86 11.04 -3.91 3.27
CA LEU A 86 12.03 -4.40 4.24
C LEU A 86 11.60 -4.12 5.68
N ALA A 87 11.12 -2.91 5.95
CA ALA A 87 10.63 -2.53 7.27
C ALA A 87 9.45 -3.42 7.68
N ARG A 88 8.49 -3.64 6.77
CA ARG A 88 7.33 -4.50 7.02
C ARG A 88 7.72 -5.94 7.28
N ALA A 89 8.64 -6.50 6.50
CA ALA A 89 9.13 -7.86 6.70
C ALA A 89 9.82 -8.02 8.07
N LYS A 90 10.65 -7.06 8.46
CA LYS A 90 11.37 -7.09 9.73
C LYS A 90 10.46 -6.91 10.94
N LEU A 91 9.57 -5.92 10.90
CA LEU A 91 8.66 -5.62 12.02
C LEU A 91 7.54 -6.67 12.15
N SER A 92 7.11 -7.30 11.04
CA SER A 92 6.19 -8.44 11.11
C SER A 92 6.77 -9.64 11.88
N LYS A 93 8.09 -9.88 11.79
CA LYS A 93 8.75 -10.94 12.60
C LYS A 93 8.72 -10.63 14.10
N GLN A 94 8.52 -9.36 14.47
CA GLN A 94 8.45 -8.89 15.84
C GLN A 94 7.00 -8.59 16.30
N ASN A 95 6.00 -9.02 15.53
CA ASN A 95 4.57 -8.71 15.75
C ASN A 95 4.26 -7.20 15.85
N LYS A 96 5.08 -6.37 15.20
CA LYS A 96 4.92 -4.91 15.15
C LYS A 96 4.35 -4.51 13.81
N HIS A 97 3.11 -4.02 13.79
CA HIS A 97 2.40 -3.63 12.56
C HIS A 97 2.16 -2.11 12.47
N LYS A 98 3.13 -1.33 12.94
CA LYS A 98 3.01 0.13 13.12
C LYS A 98 3.61 0.96 11.98
N ILE A 99 3.81 0.38 10.79
CA ILE A 99 4.38 1.11 9.63
C ILE A 99 3.26 1.58 8.72
N TYR A 100 3.38 2.80 8.22
CA TYR A 100 2.50 3.34 7.18
C TYR A 100 3.29 4.24 6.24
N SER A 101 2.74 4.52 5.08
CA SER A 101 3.26 5.55 4.18
C SER A 101 2.35 6.78 4.19
N SER A 102 2.94 7.95 3.97
CA SER A 102 2.20 9.19 3.76
C SER A 102 3.06 10.14 2.95
N ASN A 103 2.52 10.68 1.85
CA ASN A 103 3.18 11.67 1.01
C ASN A 103 4.52 11.17 0.44
N GLY A 104 4.53 9.93 -0.02
CA GLY A 104 5.68 9.23 -0.58
C GLY A 104 6.72 8.82 0.46
N ARG A 105 6.49 9.09 1.74
CA ARG A 105 7.45 8.84 2.84
C ARG A 105 6.97 7.72 3.73
N ILE A 106 7.91 6.99 4.34
CA ILE A 106 7.63 5.84 5.18
C ILE A 106 7.77 6.22 6.65
N TYR A 107 6.78 5.91 7.46
CA TYR A 107 6.78 6.22 8.89
C TYR A 107 6.56 4.98 9.74
N TYR A 108 7.31 4.90 10.83
CA TYR A 108 7.05 3.97 11.93
C TYR A 108 6.37 4.70 13.08
N HIS A 109 5.23 4.21 13.51
CA HIS A 109 4.51 4.71 14.66
C HIS A 109 5.10 4.08 15.93
N VAL A 110 5.67 4.89 16.84
CA VAL A 110 6.21 4.40 18.11
C VAL A 110 5.11 4.45 19.17
N SER A 111 4.51 5.64 19.30
CA SER A 111 3.41 5.95 20.22
C SER A 111 2.50 7.00 19.59
N SER A 112 1.34 7.28 20.20
CA SER A 112 0.34 8.24 19.72
C SER A 112 0.90 9.64 19.40
N LYS A 113 2.03 10.02 20.01
CA LYS A 113 2.68 11.32 19.80
C LYS A 113 4.00 11.23 19.01
N LYS A 114 4.52 10.02 18.78
CA LYS A 114 5.86 9.83 18.19
C LYS A 114 5.81 8.93 16.96
N LYS A 115 6.24 9.50 15.83
CA LYS A 115 6.50 8.80 14.58
C LYS A 115 7.94 9.02 14.13
N ILE A 116 8.54 7.99 13.56
CA ILE A 116 9.91 8.02 13.02
C ILE A 116 9.80 7.93 11.50
N HIS A 117 10.43 8.87 10.79
CA HIS A 117 10.53 8.84 9.32
C HIS A 117 11.69 7.93 8.91
N LEU A 118 11.42 6.95 8.04
CA LEU A 118 12.39 5.98 7.54
C LEU A 118 12.90 6.44 6.18
N LYS A 119 14.15 6.91 6.14
CA LYS A 119 14.83 7.42 4.94
C LYS A 119 15.78 6.39 4.34
N THR A 120 16.30 5.49 5.17
CA THR A 120 17.25 4.45 4.79
C THR A 120 16.87 3.10 5.37
N VAL A 121 17.58 2.06 4.93
CA VAL A 121 17.45 0.72 5.51
C VAL A 121 18.01 0.68 6.93
N ASP A 122 19.07 1.45 7.22
CA ASP A 122 19.69 1.53 8.55
C ASP A 122 18.72 2.07 9.62
N ASP A 123 17.81 2.96 9.23
CA ASP A 123 16.75 3.46 10.12
C ASP A 123 15.88 2.30 10.65
N ILE A 124 15.70 1.24 9.87
CA ILE A 124 14.90 0.06 10.25
C ILE A 124 15.55 -0.69 11.41
N ASP A 125 16.88 -0.81 11.40
CA ASP A 125 17.63 -1.50 12.45
C ASP A 125 17.55 -0.72 13.76
N ASN A 126 17.61 0.61 13.68
CA ASN A 126 17.53 1.49 14.84
C ASN A 126 16.14 1.51 15.48
N ILE A 127 15.06 1.40 14.70
CA ILE A 127 13.69 1.31 15.25
C ILE A 127 13.52 0.11 16.18
N THR A 128 14.08 -1.05 15.81
CA THR A 128 13.89 -2.27 16.61
C THR A 128 14.50 -2.18 18.00
N LYS A 129 15.50 -1.30 18.17
CA LYS A 129 16.14 -0.99 19.45
C LYS A 129 15.38 0.03 20.29
N LEU A 130 14.60 0.90 19.66
CA LEU A 130 13.87 2.00 20.34
C LEU A 130 12.55 1.56 20.99
N ASP A 131 12.15 0.33 20.75
CA ASP A 131 10.84 -0.23 21.10
C ASP A 131 11.00 -1.61 21.76
N ALA A 132 12.22 -1.90 22.26
CA ALA A 132 12.60 -3.00 23.13
C ALA A 132 12.78 -2.45 24.54
#